data_AF-J3QLR1-F1
#
_entry.id   AF-J3QLR1-F1
#
_cell.length_a   1.000
_cell.length_b   1.000
_cell.length_c   1.000
_cell.angle_alpha   90.00
_cell.angle_beta   90.00
_cell.angle_gamma   90.00
#
_symmetry.space_group_name_H-M   'P 1'
#
loop_
_entity.id
_entity.type
_entity.pdbx_description
1 polymer ?
#
loop_
_entity_poly.entity_id
_entity_poly.type
_entity_poly.pdbx_seq_one_letter_code
_entity_poly.pdbx_strand_id
1 'polypeptide(L)'
;KLRGEINKVVNKYIDQGIAELVPGVLFVDEVHMLDIECFTYLHRALESSIAPIVIFASNRGNCVIRGTEDITSPHGIPLDLLDRVMIIRTMLYTPQEMKQIIKIRAQTEGINISEEALNHLGEIGTKTTLR
;
A
#
# COMPACT_ATOMS: atom_id res chain seq x y z
N LYS A 1 16.74 -22.96 7.15
CA LYS A 1 18.16 -23.08 7.54
C LYS A 1 19.02 -21.98 6.89
N LEU A 2 19.04 -21.86 5.55
CA LEU A 2 19.80 -20.81 4.84
C LEU A 2 19.51 -19.36 5.27
N ARG A 3 18.23 -18.93 5.39
CA ARG A 3 17.89 -17.57 5.83
C ARG A 3 18.45 -17.20 7.21
N GLY A 4 18.49 -18.16 8.14
CA GLY A 4 19.03 -17.93 9.48
C GLY A 4 20.55 -17.74 9.47
N GLU A 5 21.25 -18.44 8.58
CA GLU A 5 22.69 -18.28 8.40
C GLU A 5 23.03 -16.93 7.77
N ILE A 6 22.28 -16.53 6.73
CA ILE A 6 22.43 -15.20 6.11
C ILE A 6 22.18 -14.10 7.13
N ASN A 7 21.10 -14.19 7.92
CA ASN A 7 20.79 -13.18 8.94
C ASN A 7 21.90 -13.06 9.99
N LYS A 8 22.55 -14.17 10.37
CA LYS A 8 23.71 -14.11 11.28
C LYS A 8 24.91 -13.39 10.68
N VAL A 9 25.19 -13.63 9.39
CA VAL A 9 26.30 -12.96 8.69
C VAL A 9 26.01 -11.47 8.53
N VAL A 10 24.79 -11.11 8.14
CA VAL A 10 24.35 -9.71 8.01
C VAL A 10 24.45 -8.99 9.36
N ASN A 11 23.93 -9.58 10.44
CA ASN A 11 24.01 -8.99 11.78
C ASN A 11 25.46 -8.81 12.23
N LYS A 12 26.35 -9.77 11.94
CA LYS A 12 27.78 -9.64 12.26
C LYS A 12 28.42 -8.44 11.53
N TYR A 13 28.06 -8.19 10.27
CA TYR A 13 28.58 -7.04 9.53
C TYR A 13 28.04 -5.71 10.06
N ILE A 14 26.81 -5.70 10.56
CA ILE A 14 26.22 -4.55 11.26
C ILE A 14 26.96 -4.28 12.57
N ASP A 15 27.14 -5.32 13.41
CA ASP A 15 27.81 -5.20 14.71
C ASP A 15 29.29 -4.78 14.58
N GLN A 16 29.95 -5.18 13.49
CA GLN A 16 31.33 -4.81 13.17
C GLN A 16 31.45 -3.41 12.53
N GLY A 17 30.34 -2.73 12.23
CA GLY A 17 30.33 -1.42 11.57
C GLY A 17 30.76 -1.45 10.10
N ILE A 18 30.72 -2.64 9.46
CA ILE A 18 31.08 -2.82 8.04
C ILE A 18 29.88 -2.47 7.14
N ALA A 19 28.67 -2.70 7.62
CA ALA A 19 27.44 -2.46 6.88
C ALA A 19 26.39 -1.78 7.78
N GLU A 20 25.52 -0.98 7.17
CA GLU A 20 24.34 -0.40 7.82
C GLU A 20 23.08 -1.04 7.24
N LEU A 21 22.12 -1.37 8.11
CA LEU A 21 20.83 -1.86 7.67
C LEU A 21 19.88 -0.70 7.42
N VAL A 22 19.52 -0.50 6.15
CA VAL A 22 18.53 0.51 5.76
C VAL A 22 17.17 -0.20 5.53
N PRO A 23 16.15 0.02 6.38
CA PRO A 23 14.84 -0.57 6.18
C PRO A 23 14.17 0.05 4.95
N GLY A 24 13.62 -0.82 4.09
CA GLY A 24 12.86 -0.41 2.91
C GLY A 24 11.38 -0.16 3.22
N VAL A 25 10.60 -0.01 2.15
CA VAL A 25 9.13 0.05 2.19
C VAL A 25 8.56 -1.10 1.39
N LEU A 26 7.65 -1.87 2.01
CA LEU A 26 6.83 -2.86 1.34
C LEU A 26 5.42 -2.29 1.16
N PHE A 27 5.05 -1.98 -0.08
CA PHE A 27 3.71 -1.55 -0.42
C PHE A 27 2.89 -2.75 -0.92
N VAL A 28 1.74 -2.98 -0.30
CA VAL A 28 0.78 -4.01 -0.70
C VAL A 28 -0.53 -3.33 -1.07
N ASP A 29 -0.82 -3.30 -2.38
CA ASP A 29 -2.11 -2.85 -2.88
C ASP A 29 -3.16 -3.95 -2.76
N GLU A 30 -4.43 -3.55 -2.72
CA GLU A 30 -5.59 -4.45 -2.60
C GLU A 30 -5.45 -5.48 -1.48
N VAL A 31 -5.04 -5.05 -0.28
CA VAL A 31 -4.71 -5.94 0.85
C VAL A 31 -5.86 -6.89 1.24
N HIS A 32 -7.12 -6.52 0.95
CA HIS A 32 -8.30 -7.37 1.15
C HIS A 32 -8.30 -8.65 0.29
N MET A 33 -7.36 -8.79 -0.65
CA MET A 33 -7.14 -10.00 -1.44
C MET A 33 -6.25 -11.03 -0.72
N LEU A 34 -5.57 -10.64 0.36
CA LEU A 34 -4.82 -11.57 1.19
C LEU A 34 -5.75 -12.41 2.06
N ASP A 35 -5.34 -13.66 2.30
CA ASP A 35 -6.02 -14.56 3.23
C ASP A 35 -5.47 -14.44 4.67
N ILE A 36 -6.17 -15.09 5.60
CA ILE A 36 -5.79 -15.11 7.02
C ILE A 36 -4.39 -15.70 7.27
N GLU A 37 -3.93 -16.63 6.43
CA GLU A 37 -2.59 -17.21 6.56
C GLU A 37 -1.51 -16.20 6.18
N CYS A 38 -1.74 -15.41 5.12
CA CYS A 38 -0.87 -14.31 4.72
C CYS A 38 -0.77 -13.25 5.82
N PHE A 39 -1.89 -12.88 6.43
CA PHE A 39 -1.89 -11.94 7.56
C PHE A 39 -1.15 -12.50 8.78
N THR A 40 -1.32 -13.79 9.08
CA THR A 40 -0.58 -14.46 10.17
C THR A 40 0.92 -14.44 9.91
N TYR A 41 1.35 -14.65 8.66
CA TYR A 41 2.75 -14.55 8.27
C TYR A 41 3.27 -13.11 8.40
N LEU A 42 2.53 -12.13 7.88
CA LEU A 42 2.89 -10.71 7.94
C LEU A 42 2.99 -10.23 9.38
N HIS A 43 2.05 -10.60 10.24
CA HIS A 43 2.07 -10.26 11.66
C HIS A 43 3.35 -10.75 12.32
N ARG A 44 3.78 -12.00 12.05
CA ARG A 44 5.05 -12.54 12.56
C ARG A 44 6.29 -11.89 11.94
N ALA A 45 6.23 -11.52 10.66
CA ALA A 45 7.34 -10.86 9.98
C ALA A 45 7.57 -9.44 10.50
N LEU A 46 6.49 -8.73 10.84
CA LEU A 46 6.51 -7.37 11.40
C LEU A 46 7.07 -7.31 12.83
N GLU A 47 7.06 -8.41 13.58
CA GLU A 47 7.75 -8.50 14.88
C GLU A 47 9.29 -8.49 14.74
N SER A 48 9.81 -8.70 13.54
CA SER A 48 11.26 -8.73 13.34
C SER A 48 11.85 -7.32 13.40
N SER A 49 12.93 -7.14 14.16
CA SER A 49 13.68 -5.87 14.25
C SER A 49 14.20 -5.35 12.91
N ILE A 50 14.34 -6.21 11.90
CA ILE A 50 14.80 -5.87 10.55
C ILE A 50 13.65 -5.70 9.55
N ALA A 51 12.40 -5.67 10.02
CA ALA A 51 11.24 -5.56 9.15
C ALA A 51 11.19 -4.18 8.47
N PRO A 52 10.88 -4.13 7.16
CA PRO A 52 10.63 -2.86 6.48
C PRO A 52 9.33 -2.22 6.97
N ILE A 53 9.14 -0.95 6.64
CA ILE A 53 7.84 -0.29 6.82
C ILE A 53 6.85 -0.93 5.85
N VAL A 54 5.71 -1.38 6.34
CA VAL A 54 4.66 -1.98 5.50
C VAL A 54 3.52 -0.98 5.33
N ILE A 55 3.15 -0.71 4.08
CA ILE A 55 2.03 0.18 3.72
C ILE A 55 0.98 -0.68 3.03
N PHE A 56 -0.20 -0.75 3.62
CA PHE A 56 -1.37 -1.43 3.06
C PHE A 56 -2.28 -0.41 2.37
N ALA A 57 -2.78 -0.76 1.18
CA ALA A 57 -3.86 -0.03 0.52
C ALA A 57 -5.09 -0.94 0.33
N SER A 58 -6.27 -0.36 0.58
CA SER A 58 -7.56 -1.02 0.34
C SER A 58 -8.56 0.01 -0.15
N ASN A 59 -9.32 -0.36 -1.17
CA ASN A 59 -10.48 0.37 -1.68
C ASN A 59 -11.81 -0.22 -1.17
N ARG A 60 -11.78 -1.22 -0.26
CA ARG A 60 -12.98 -1.82 0.33
C ARG A 60 -13.22 -1.31 1.74
N GLY A 61 -14.47 -1.00 2.05
CA GLY A 61 -14.92 -0.58 3.38
C GLY A 61 -14.95 -1.75 4.37
N ASN A 62 -15.96 -2.60 4.28
CA ASN A 62 -16.04 -3.86 5.02
C ASN A 62 -16.05 -5.03 4.03
N CYS A 63 -15.26 -6.06 4.29
CA CYS A 63 -15.31 -7.29 3.50
C CYS A 63 -14.88 -8.51 4.33
N VAL A 64 -15.25 -9.69 3.83
CA VAL A 64 -14.87 -10.98 4.44
C VAL A 64 -13.37 -11.18 4.30
N ILE A 65 -12.71 -11.57 5.39
CA ILE A 65 -11.31 -11.98 5.39
C ILE A 65 -11.22 -13.31 4.64
N ARG A 66 -10.45 -13.34 3.55
CA ARG A 66 -10.29 -14.56 2.74
C ARG A 66 -9.70 -15.70 3.59
N GLY A 67 -10.18 -16.91 3.38
CA GLY A 67 -9.79 -18.07 4.19
C GLY A 67 -10.53 -18.22 5.52
N THR A 68 -11.51 -17.33 5.80
CA THR A 68 -12.47 -17.50 6.90
C THR A 68 -13.86 -17.77 6.33
N GLU A 69 -14.71 -18.47 7.08
CA GLU A 69 -16.04 -18.84 6.60
C GLU A 69 -16.97 -17.61 6.53
N ASP A 70 -16.98 -16.72 7.54
CA ASP A 70 -17.88 -15.55 7.59
C ASP A 70 -17.33 -14.34 8.38
N ILE A 71 -16.01 -14.24 8.59
CA ILE A 71 -15.45 -13.13 9.39
C ILE A 71 -15.33 -11.88 8.52
N THR A 72 -16.22 -10.91 8.75
CA THR A 72 -16.16 -9.59 8.11
C THR A 72 -15.40 -8.60 8.98
N SER A 73 -14.50 -7.84 8.36
CA SER A 73 -13.68 -6.83 9.04
C SER A 73 -13.49 -5.57 8.19
N PRO A 74 -13.25 -4.39 8.79
CA PRO A 74 -12.82 -3.21 8.05
C PRO A 74 -11.61 -3.52 7.18
N HIS A 75 -11.70 -3.10 5.91
CA HIS A 75 -10.69 -3.28 4.87
C HIS A 75 -10.27 -4.73 4.58
N GLY A 76 -10.97 -5.74 5.13
CA GLY A 76 -10.62 -7.15 4.99
C GLY A 76 -9.38 -7.56 5.78
N ILE A 77 -8.99 -6.76 6.78
CA ILE A 77 -7.80 -6.98 7.60
C ILE A 77 -8.23 -7.55 8.97
N PRO A 78 -7.57 -8.58 9.53
CA PRO A 78 -7.83 -9.05 10.89
C PRO A 78 -7.76 -7.93 11.93
N LEU A 79 -8.67 -7.92 12.91
CA LEU A 79 -8.80 -6.83 13.89
C LEU A 79 -7.53 -6.63 14.74
N ASP A 80 -6.83 -7.71 15.05
CA ASP A 80 -5.55 -7.71 15.77
C ASP A 80 -4.45 -6.98 15.01
N LEU A 81 -4.40 -7.11 13.68
CA LEU A 81 -3.48 -6.33 12.85
C LEU A 81 -4.00 -4.90 12.66
N LEU A 82 -5.31 -4.70 12.56
CA LEU A 82 -5.94 -3.38 12.38
C LEU A 82 -5.65 -2.44 13.56
N ASP A 83 -5.62 -2.98 14.79
CA ASP A 83 -5.28 -2.22 16.00
C ASP A 83 -3.81 -1.74 16.02
N ARG A 84 -2.96 -2.32 15.17
CA ARG A 84 -1.52 -2.01 15.09
C ARG A 84 -1.15 -1.10 13.93
N VAL A 85 -2.09 -0.78 13.04
CA VAL A 85 -1.84 0.06 11.87
C VAL A 85 -2.31 1.49 12.07
N MET A 86 -1.59 2.44 11.48
CA MET A 86 -2.04 3.82 11.37
C MET A 86 -2.88 3.97 10.09
N ILE A 87 -4.18 4.21 10.25
CA ILE A 87 -5.09 4.39 9.12
C ILE A 87 -5.04 5.82 8.60
N ILE A 88 -4.63 5.99 7.35
CA ILE A 88 -4.68 7.27 6.63
C ILE A 88 -5.80 7.21 5.59
N ARG A 89 -6.80 8.07 5.73
CA ARG A 89 -7.93 8.15 4.78
C ARG A 89 -7.58 9.08 3.62
N THR A 90 -7.70 8.59 2.39
CA THR A 90 -7.60 9.41 1.18
C THR A 90 -8.96 9.98 0.80
N MET A 91 -9.03 11.28 0.53
CA MET A 91 -10.24 11.95 0.05
C MET A 91 -10.33 11.92 -1.47
N LEU A 92 -11.55 12.09 -2.00
CA LEU A 92 -11.76 12.31 -3.42
C LEU A 92 -11.19 13.67 -3.84
N TYR A 93 -10.65 13.72 -5.05
CA TYR A 93 -10.15 14.96 -5.63
C TYR A 93 -11.30 15.86 -6.08
N THR A 94 -11.10 17.16 -5.96
CA THR A 94 -11.96 18.17 -6.57
C THR A 94 -11.77 18.19 -8.10
N PRO A 95 -12.74 18.72 -8.87
CA PRO A 95 -12.60 18.85 -10.32
C PRO A 95 -11.36 19.68 -10.74
N GLN A 96 -10.95 20.64 -9.92
CA GLN A 96 -9.77 21.47 -10.16
C GLN A 96 -8.48 20.67 -9.97
N GLU A 97 -8.39 19.87 -8.91
CA GLU A 97 -7.26 18.96 -8.67
C GLU A 97 -7.17 17.88 -9.76
N MET A 98 -8.31 17.33 -10.19
CA MET A 98 -8.35 16.35 -11.29
C MET A 98 -7.77 16.91 -12.59
N LYS A 99 -8.15 18.12 -12.99
CA LYS A 99 -7.58 18.79 -14.16
C LYS A 99 -6.07 18.98 -14.01
N GLN A 100 -5.60 19.38 -12.83
CA GLN A 100 -4.17 19.56 -12.57
C GLN A 100 -3.40 18.23 -12.67
N ILE A 101 -3.94 17.14 -12.12
CA ILE A 101 -3.36 15.81 -12.21
C ILE A 101 -3.23 15.37 -13.68
N ILE A 102 -4.32 15.51 -14.45
CA ILE A 102 -4.32 15.14 -15.88
C ILE A 102 -3.33 15.99 -16.67
N LYS A 103 -3.23 17.29 -16.38
CA LYS A 103 -2.25 18.18 -17.01
C LYS A 103 -0.81 17.75 -16.74
N ILE A 104 -0.48 17.41 -15.49
CA ILE A 104 0.85 16.90 -15.13
C ILE A 104 1.14 15.58 -15.85
N ARG A 105 0.16 14.67 -15.92
CA ARG A 105 0.30 13.39 -16.65
C ARG A 105 0.54 13.61 -18.14
N ALA A 106 -0.25 14.47 -18.78
CA ALA A 106 -0.08 14.81 -20.19
C ALA A 106 1.31 15.40 -20.48
N GLN A 107 1.79 16.31 -19.63
CA GLN A 107 3.15 16.85 -19.74
C GLN A 107 4.24 15.79 -19.55
N THR A 108 4.07 14.90 -18.57
CA THR A 108 5.01 13.79 -18.30
C THR A 108 5.07 12.81 -19.46
N GLU A 109 3.94 12.57 -20.12
CA GLU A 109 3.82 11.68 -21.28
C GLU A 109 4.14 12.39 -22.62
N GLY A 110 4.45 13.70 -22.60
CA GLY A 110 4.75 14.48 -23.80
C GLY A 110 3.55 14.74 -24.71
N ILE A 111 2.33 14.65 -24.17
CA ILE A 111 1.08 14.82 -24.90
C ILE A 111 0.62 16.28 -24.82
N ASN A 112 0.49 16.93 -25.97
CA ASN A 112 -0.13 18.25 -26.07
C ASN A 112 -1.65 18.10 -25.99
N ILE A 113 -2.24 18.63 -24.91
CA ILE A 113 -3.68 18.62 -24.67
C ILE A 113 -4.26 20.02 -24.78
N SER A 114 -5.37 20.16 -25.52
CA SER A 114 -6.12 21.42 -25.57
C SER A 114 -6.88 21.67 -24.27
N GLU A 115 -7.20 22.93 -23.98
CA GLU A 115 -7.92 23.29 -22.76
C GLU A 115 -9.33 22.67 -22.71
N GLU A 116 -10.02 22.60 -23.84
CA GLU A 116 -11.32 21.95 -23.97
C GLU A 116 -11.25 20.45 -23.64
N ALA A 117 -10.24 19.75 -24.18
CA ALA A 117 -10.03 18.33 -23.89
C ALA A 117 -9.69 18.11 -22.41
N LEU A 118 -8.87 18.99 -21.81
CA LEU A 118 -8.53 18.91 -20.39
C LEU A 118 -9.77 19.11 -19.50
N ASN A 119 -10.65 20.04 -19.87
CA ASN A 119 -11.91 20.27 -19.17
C ASN A 119 -12.82 19.03 -19.22
N HIS A 120 -12.96 18.45 -20.41
CA HIS A 120 -13.79 17.26 -20.61
C HIS A 120 -13.23 16.04 -19.87
N LEU A 121 -11.91 15.80 -19.94
CA LEU A 121 -11.26 14.73 -19.19
C LEU A 121 -11.38 14.93 -17.68
N GLY A 122 -11.33 16.18 -17.21
CA GLY A 122 -11.59 16.50 -15.80
C GLY A 122 -12.99 16.08 -15.36
N GLU A 123 -14.02 16.37 -16.16
CA GLU A 123 -15.39 15.95 -15.88
C GLU A 123 -15.57 14.42 -15.90
N ILE A 124 -14.96 13.74 -16.88
CA ILE A 124 -14.97 12.28 -16.94
C ILE A 124 -14.31 11.71 -15.68
N GLY A 125 -13.12 12.19 -15.33
CA GLY A 125 -12.37 11.72 -14.17
C GLY A 125 -13.12 11.88 -12.85
N THR A 126 -13.93 12.93 -12.70
CA THR A 126 -14.82 13.09 -11.53
C THR A 126 -15.99 12.10 -11.54
N LYS A 127 -16.54 11.76 -12.72
CA LYS A 127 -17.70 10.86 -12.85
C LYS A 127 -17.34 9.38 -12.75
N THR A 128 -16.16 8.98 -13.24
CA THR A 128 -15.76 7.57 -13.38
C THR A 128 -14.79 7.11 -12.29
N THR A 129 -14.80 7.73 -11.12
CA THR A 129 -13.90 7.33 -10.02
C THR A 129 -14.16 5.87 -9.61
N LEU A 130 -13.10 5.06 -9.62
CA LEU A 130 -13.08 3.68 -9.11
C LEU A 130 -12.78 3.61 -7.59
N ARG A 131 -12.69 4.77 -6.93
CA ARG A 131 -12.56 4.93 -5.49
C ARG A 131 -13.93 5.13 -4.84
#